data_AF-A0A0D7AQY8-F1
#
_entry.id   AF-A0A0D7AQY8-F1
#
_cell.length_a   1.000
_cell.length_b   1.000
_cell.length_c   1.000
_cell.angle_alpha   90.00
_cell.angle_beta   90.00
_cell.angle_gamma   90.00
#
_symmetry.space_group_name_H-M   'P 1'
#
loop_
_entity.id
_entity.type
_entity.pdbx_description
1 polymer ?
#
loop_
_entity_poly.entity_id
_entity_poly.type
_entity_poly.pdbx_seq_one_letter_code
_entity_poly.pdbx_strand_id
1 'polypeptide(L)'
;MSPPHFDDEPRAKKLPRDKDLVETKSSIMRFALSMSLLVSNDPHDVRYTLPYVDEPTGVRMKNIYWLNQARRSDVVVLNRGPISAPAWTHSRNATRWEDSWRDLFAHVDDSLYRRDAQRLTRADLLVNAALHITFQRFVPEVIESLKVLLRDSEIRRKSLFWHESWFIPFACLTGDKPLHEVPALDPRLDPWTLYYNLQVYIHKRIMPRILSSLGITFMSLDPHYHRTNAVMESPPKSSYFTSNRNCLQLPENSSIGRAIYSLLLKELSWILGEA
;
A
#
# COMPACT_ATOMS: atom_id res chain seq x y z
N MET A 1 54.76 -14.47 14.65
CA MET A 1 53.44 -14.80 14.06
C MET A 1 52.91 -13.54 13.43
N SER A 2 52.91 -13.48 12.10
CA SER A 2 52.35 -12.33 11.38
C SER A 2 50.82 -12.46 11.35
N PRO A 3 50.06 -11.35 11.49
CA PRO A 3 48.60 -11.40 11.39
C PRO A 3 48.16 -11.89 10.01
N PRO A 4 47.03 -12.62 9.90
CA PRO A 4 46.50 -12.98 8.60
C PRO A 4 46.17 -11.71 7.81
N HIS A 5 46.70 -11.63 6.59
CA HIS A 5 46.27 -10.65 5.60
C HIS A 5 44.80 -10.93 5.30
N PHE A 6 43.91 -10.05 5.73
CA PHE A 6 42.57 -9.98 5.15
C PHE A 6 42.77 -9.45 3.74
N ASP A 7 42.72 -10.33 2.75
CA ASP A 7 42.61 -9.90 1.36
C ASP A 7 41.40 -8.97 1.29
N ASP A 8 41.65 -7.71 0.91
CA ASP A 8 40.64 -6.68 0.73
C ASP A 8 39.66 -7.16 -0.35
N GLU A 9 38.60 -7.87 0.04
CA GLU A 9 37.50 -8.18 -0.87
C GLU A 9 37.07 -6.84 -1.49
N PRO A 10 37.05 -6.72 -2.83
CA PRO A 10 36.73 -5.48 -3.48
C PRO A 10 35.35 -5.02 -3.00
N ARG A 11 35.32 -3.80 -2.44
CA ARG A 11 34.14 -3.19 -1.77
C ARG A 11 32.87 -3.19 -2.64
N ALA A 12 32.99 -3.41 -3.95
CA ALA A 12 31.87 -3.63 -4.86
C ALA A 12 32.06 -4.93 -5.68
N LYS A 13 31.26 -5.96 -5.37
CA LYS A 13 31.11 -7.13 -6.24
C LYS A 13 30.38 -6.68 -7.52
N LYS A 14 30.98 -6.95 -8.68
CA LYS A 14 30.34 -6.67 -9.98
C LYS A 14 29.08 -7.54 -10.10
N LEU A 15 28.01 -6.97 -10.63
CA LEU A 15 26.80 -7.74 -10.91
C LEU A 15 27.08 -8.75 -12.05
N PRO A 16 26.49 -9.96 -12.00
CA PRO A 16 26.53 -10.90 -13.11
C PRO A 16 26.08 -10.25 -14.41
N ARG A 17 26.69 -10.66 -15.52
CA ARG A 17 26.26 -10.26 -16.87
C ARG A 17 25.08 -11.13 -17.30
N ASP A 18 24.36 -10.67 -18.31
CA ASP A 18 23.21 -11.40 -18.85
C ASP A 18 23.57 -12.83 -19.30
N LYS A 19 24.78 -13.00 -19.86
CA LYS A 19 25.30 -14.33 -20.24
C LYS A 19 25.40 -15.27 -19.02
N ASP A 20 25.89 -14.77 -17.90
CA ASP A 20 26.07 -15.56 -16.68
C ASP A 20 24.69 -16.00 -16.15
N LEU A 21 23.71 -15.08 -16.18
CA LEU A 21 22.33 -15.36 -15.75
C LEU A 21 21.64 -16.40 -16.65
N VAL A 22 21.85 -16.35 -17.96
CA VAL A 22 21.33 -17.34 -18.90
C VAL A 22 21.96 -18.71 -18.66
N GLU A 23 23.29 -18.75 -18.48
CA GLU A 23 24.03 -19.99 -18.24
C GLU A 23 23.60 -20.67 -16.94
N THR A 24 23.40 -19.90 -15.87
CA THR A 24 22.97 -20.42 -14.57
C THR A 24 21.45 -20.49 -14.41
N LYS A 25 20.66 -20.18 -15.46
CA LYS A 25 19.19 -20.09 -15.41
C LYS A 25 18.69 -19.28 -14.22
N SER A 26 19.39 -18.19 -13.92
CA SER A 26 19.15 -17.35 -12.74
C SER A 26 18.57 -16.00 -13.13
N SER A 27 18.00 -15.30 -12.16
CA SER A 27 17.54 -13.91 -12.31
C SER A 27 18.10 -13.04 -11.20
N ILE A 28 18.19 -11.74 -11.46
CA ILE A 28 18.60 -10.74 -10.46
C ILE A 28 17.39 -9.91 -10.09
N MET A 29 17.06 -9.89 -8.80
CA MET A 29 16.10 -8.95 -8.25
C MET A 29 16.83 -7.73 -7.71
N ARG A 30 16.43 -6.53 -8.16
CA ARG A 30 16.84 -5.25 -7.57
C ARG A 30 15.64 -4.61 -6.90
N PHE A 31 15.86 -4.04 -5.72
CA PHE A 31 14.82 -3.42 -4.92
C PHE A 31 15.20 -1.97 -4.61
N ALA A 32 14.23 -1.07 -4.78
CA ALA A 32 14.32 0.32 -4.38
C ALA A 32 13.13 0.67 -3.50
N LEU A 33 13.39 1.21 -2.32
CA LEU A 33 12.36 1.66 -1.40
C LEU A 33 12.06 3.15 -1.63
N SER A 34 10.82 3.45 -2.03
CA SER A 34 10.30 4.82 -2.11
C SER A 34 8.92 4.88 -1.45
N MET A 35 8.70 5.89 -0.61
CA MET A 35 7.43 6.01 0.14
C MET A 35 6.28 6.55 -0.71
N SER A 36 6.55 7.40 -1.71
CA SER A 36 5.51 8.07 -2.51
C SER A 36 5.44 7.59 -3.97
N LEU A 37 6.30 6.66 -4.38
CA LEU A 37 6.57 6.37 -5.81
C LEU A 37 6.86 7.64 -6.63
N LEU A 38 7.46 8.66 -6.00
CA LEU A 38 7.81 9.89 -6.69
C LEU A 38 8.69 9.59 -7.92
N VAL A 39 8.26 10.07 -9.08
CA VAL A 39 9.03 10.02 -10.32
C VAL A 39 9.44 11.44 -10.72
N SER A 40 10.75 11.67 -10.77
CA SER A 40 11.37 12.85 -11.34
C SER A 40 12.46 12.40 -12.31
N ASN A 41 12.63 13.14 -13.41
CA ASN A 41 13.71 12.88 -14.37
C ASN A 41 15.07 13.40 -13.86
N ASP A 42 15.06 14.25 -12.83
CA ASP A 42 16.26 14.78 -12.21
C ASP A 42 16.73 13.88 -11.06
N PRO A 43 17.89 13.20 -11.17
CA PRO A 43 18.46 12.43 -10.07
C PRO A 43 18.86 13.29 -8.87
N HIS A 44 18.98 14.61 -9.05
CA HIS A 44 19.33 15.58 -8.02
C HIS A 44 18.12 16.30 -7.41
N ASP A 45 16.89 15.88 -7.75
CA ASP A 45 15.66 16.40 -7.14
C ASP A 45 15.81 16.40 -5.61
N VAL A 46 15.49 17.53 -5.00
CA VAL A 46 15.64 17.74 -3.55
C VAL A 46 14.88 16.68 -2.74
N ARG A 47 13.79 16.12 -3.30
CA ARG A 47 13.00 15.06 -2.67
C ARG A 47 13.71 13.71 -2.65
N TYR A 48 14.75 13.51 -3.45
CA TYR A 48 15.63 12.33 -3.42
C TYR A 48 16.88 12.54 -2.59
N THR A 49 17.37 13.78 -2.50
CA THR A 49 18.68 14.08 -1.90
C THR A 49 18.58 14.59 -0.46
N LEU A 50 17.43 15.15 -0.05
CA LEU A 50 17.22 15.72 1.27
C LEU A 50 16.09 15.01 2.03
N PRO A 51 16.13 15.01 3.38
CA PRO A 51 14.98 14.68 4.20
C PRO A 51 13.80 15.57 3.83
N TYR A 52 12.69 14.97 3.41
CA TYR A 52 11.45 15.66 3.09
C TYR A 52 10.38 15.30 4.11
N VAL A 53 9.60 16.29 4.57
CA VAL A 53 8.42 16.07 5.41
C VAL A 53 7.20 16.29 4.54
N ASP A 54 6.34 15.28 4.49
CA ASP A 54 5.08 15.37 3.78
C ASP A 54 4.17 16.38 4.47
N GLU A 55 3.89 17.51 3.82
CA GLU A 55 3.15 18.61 4.45
C GLU A 55 1.79 18.16 5.04
N PRO A 56 0.94 17.38 4.34
CA PRO A 56 -0.39 17.04 4.88
C PRO A 56 -0.38 15.98 5.97
N THR A 57 0.68 15.19 6.09
CA THR A 57 0.77 14.17 7.15
C THR A 57 1.79 14.54 8.21
N GLY A 58 2.69 15.49 7.99
CA GLY A 58 3.84 15.72 8.85
C GLY A 58 4.80 14.52 8.94
N VAL A 59 4.61 13.50 8.11
CA VAL A 59 5.45 12.29 8.13
C VAL A 59 6.69 12.51 7.28
N ARG A 60 7.85 12.20 7.85
CA ARG A 60 9.11 12.22 7.09
C ARG A 60 9.08 11.16 6.01
N MET A 61 9.25 11.58 4.76
CA MET A 61 9.35 10.69 3.62
C MET A 61 10.79 10.41 3.22
N LYS A 62 11.02 9.21 2.73
CA LYS A 62 12.25 8.80 2.05
C LYS A 62 11.90 8.38 0.63
N ASN A 63 12.39 9.14 -0.34
CA ASN A 63 12.33 8.78 -1.75
C ASN A 63 13.73 8.51 -2.26
N ILE A 64 13.85 7.59 -3.20
CA ILE A 64 15.09 7.22 -3.85
C ILE A 64 14.88 7.38 -5.35
N TYR A 65 15.90 7.82 -6.09
CA TYR A 65 15.84 7.84 -7.54
C TYR A 65 15.87 6.40 -8.10
N TRP A 66 14.68 5.82 -8.30
CA TRP A 66 14.49 4.45 -8.74
C TRP A 66 14.28 4.31 -10.26
N LEU A 67 14.02 5.41 -10.96
CA LEU A 67 13.69 5.41 -12.40
C LEU A 67 14.82 4.82 -13.26
N ASN A 68 16.08 5.14 -12.95
CA ASN A 68 17.24 4.56 -13.66
C ASN A 68 17.36 3.04 -13.45
N GLN A 69 16.99 2.53 -12.28
CA GLN A 69 16.97 1.09 -12.05
C GLN A 69 15.86 0.45 -12.89
N ALA A 70 14.67 1.06 -12.91
CA ALA A 70 13.55 0.59 -13.75
C ALA A 70 13.90 0.57 -15.25
N ARG A 71 14.59 1.61 -15.76
CA ARG A 71 15.11 1.68 -17.15
C ARG A 71 16.08 0.56 -17.52
N ARG A 72 16.71 -0.09 -16.54
CA ARG A 72 17.66 -1.20 -16.75
C ARG A 72 17.12 -2.59 -16.42
N SER A 73 15.86 -2.72 -16.03
CA SER A 73 15.22 -4.00 -15.70
C SER A 73 14.40 -4.57 -16.85
N ASP A 74 14.20 -5.88 -16.93
CA ASP A 74 13.25 -6.47 -17.90
C ASP A 74 11.81 -6.43 -17.38
N VAL A 75 11.67 -6.55 -16.07
CA VAL A 75 10.40 -6.54 -15.34
C VAL A 75 10.46 -5.48 -14.26
N VAL A 76 9.38 -4.70 -14.12
CA VAL A 76 9.24 -3.71 -13.05
C VAL A 76 8.01 -4.07 -12.22
N VAL A 77 8.24 -4.32 -10.93
CA VAL A 77 7.18 -4.52 -9.95
C VAL A 77 7.09 -3.29 -9.07
N LEU A 78 5.93 -2.65 -9.08
CA LEU A 78 5.64 -1.43 -8.33
C LEU A 78 4.71 -1.75 -7.16
N ASN A 79 4.89 -1.05 -6.06
CA ASN A 79 3.94 -1.02 -4.95
C ASN A 79 3.95 0.38 -4.34
N ARG A 80 2.78 0.86 -3.99
CA ARG A 80 2.63 2.01 -3.10
C ARG A 80 1.72 1.62 -1.94
N GLY A 81 2.26 1.68 -0.74
CA GLY A 81 1.49 1.46 0.49
C GLY A 81 0.44 2.55 0.73
N PRO A 82 -0.51 2.30 1.65
CA PRO A 82 -1.33 3.34 2.26
C PRO A 82 -0.52 4.54 2.73
N ILE A 83 -1.14 5.71 2.67
CA ILE A 83 -0.58 6.93 3.25
C ILE A 83 -0.70 6.79 4.77
N SER A 84 0.42 6.96 5.47
CA SER A 84 0.44 6.90 6.93
C SER A 84 -0.51 7.92 7.55
N ALA A 85 -1.04 7.62 8.72
CA ALA A 85 -1.76 8.61 9.49
C ALA A 85 -0.84 9.80 9.79
N PRO A 86 -1.38 11.02 9.93
CA PRO A 86 -0.55 12.17 10.22
C PRO A 86 0.27 11.99 11.51
N ALA A 87 1.51 12.48 11.52
CA ALA A 87 2.46 12.34 12.61
C ALA A 87 1.92 12.87 13.95
N TRP A 88 1.14 13.96 13.92
CA TRP A 88 0.51 14.52 15.12
C TRP A 88 -0.53 13.59 15.74
N THR A 89 -1.13 12.68 14.96
CA THR A 89 -2.03 11.66 15.52
C THR A 89 -1.30 10.77 16.52
N HIS A 90 0.01 10.54 16.35
CA HIS A 90 0.82 9.70 17.23
C HIS A 90 1.35 10.41 18.49
N SER A 91 0.87 11.62 18.81
CA SER A 91 1.34 12.37 19.97
C SER A 91 1.08 11.63 21.28
N ARG A 92 2.16 11.34 22.03
CA ARG A 92 2.10 10.67 23.35
C ARG A 92 1.42 11.51 24.44
N ASN A 93 1.29 12.82 24.20
CA ASN A 93 0.68 13.73 25.15
C ASN A 93 -0.85 13.71 25.09
N ALA A 94 -1.42 13.05 24.06
CA ALA A 94 -2.86 12.86 23.98
C ALA A 94 -3.27 11.79 25.00
N THR A 95 -4.09 12.19 25.98
CA THR A 95 -4.68 11.26 26.96
C THR A 95 -5.65 10.27 26.32
N ARG A 96 -6.13 10.63 25.13
CA ARG A 96 -7.09 9.92 24.28
C ARG A 96 -6.65 10.11 22.83
N TRP A 97 -6.55 9.02 22.06
CA TRP A 97 -6.21 9.13 20.64
C TRP A 97 -7.23 10.00 19.90
N GLU A 98 -8.47 10.08 20.39
CA GLU A 98 -9.51 10.93 19.81
C GLU A 98 -9.10 12.40 19.72
N ASP A 99 -8.29 12.89 20.66
CA ASP A 99 -7.82 14.27 20.67
C ASP A 99 -6.79 14.51 19.58
N SER A 100 -5.97 13.51 19.26
CA SER A 100 -4.93 13.61 18.24
C SER A 100 -5.47 13.41 16.81
N TRP A 101 -6.65 12.81 16.67
CA TRP A 101 -7.35 12.63 15.38
C TRP A 101 -8.40 13.70 15.09
N ARG A 102 -8.77 14.52 16.08
CA ARG A 102 -9.81 15.55 15.96
C ARG A 102 -9.56 16.51 14.80
N ASP A 103 -8.32 16.96 14.66
CA ASP A 103 -7.95 17.88 13.59
C ASP A 103 -8.09 17.23 12.22
N LEU A 104 -7.75 15.94 12.09
CA LEU A 104 -7.98 15.22 10.83
C LEU A 104 -9.47 15.17 10.52
N PHE A 105 -10.30 14.79 11.49
CA PHE A 105 -11.75 14.66 11.29
C PHE A 105 -12.43 15.99 10.98
N ALA A 106 -11.92 17.12 11.49
CA ALA A 106 -12.48 18.44 11.19
C ALA A 106 -12.32 18.85 9.71
N HIS A 107 -11.38 18.27 8.99
CA HIS A 107 -11.10 18.57 7.58
C HIS A 107 -11.60 17.49 6.62
N VAL A 108 -12.19 16.42 7.15
CA VAL A 108 -12.73 15.34 6.33
C VAL A 108 -14.12 15.73 5.87
N ASP A 109 -14.35 15.56 4.57
CA ASP A 109 -15.67 15.77 3.98
C ASP A 109 -16.64 14.66 4.44
N ASP A 110 -17.53 15.03 5.36
CA ASP A 110 -18.58 14.16 5.91
C ASP A 110 -19.60 13.71 4.86
N SER A 111 -19.59 14.28 3.65
CA SER A 111 -20.47 13.88 2.55
C SER A 111 -20.01 12.62 1.81
N LEU A 112 -18.74 12.22 1.97
CA LEU A 112 -18.18 11.07 1.25
C LEU A 112 -18.84 9.75 1.66
N TYR A 113 -18.90 9.46 2.95
CA TYR A 113 -19.64 8.28 3.43
C TYR A 113 -20.41 8.62 4.70
N ARG A 114 -21.71 8.31 4.66
CA ARG A 114 -22.66 8.54 5.75
C ARG A 114 -23.56 7.33 5.92
N ARG A 115 -23.48 6.70 7.09
CA ARG A 115 -24.35 5.59 7.47
C ARG A 115 -25.66 6.14 8.03
N ASP A 116 -26.69 6.20 7.18
CA ASP A 116 -28.04 6.66 7.52
C ASP A 116 -28.11 8.10 8.11
N ALA A 117 -29.31 8.57 8.47
CA ALA A 117 -29.56 9.91 9.01
C ALA A 117 -28.98 10.14 10.44
N GLN A 118 -28.13 9.25 10.93
CA GLN A 118 -27.56 9.32 12.28
C GLN A 118 -26.24 10.10 12.33
N ARG A 119 -25.81 10.43 13.55
CA ARG A 119 -24.50 11.03 13.83
C ARG A 119 -23.41 10.04 13.46
N LEU A 120 -22.40 10.48 12.72
CA LEU A 120 -21.26 9.65 12.31
C LEU A 120 -20.59 9.01 13.53
N THR A 121 -20.38 7.70 13.48
CA THR A 121 -19.59 7.02 14.50
C THR A 121 -18.11 7.32 14.28
N ARG A 122 -17.27 7.07 15.30
CA ARG A 122 -15.82 7.27 15.22
C ARG A 122 -15.18 6.58 14.03
N ALA A 123 -15.69 5.41 13.71
CA ALA A 123 -15.12 4.64 12.66
C ALA A 123 -15.70 4.96 11.29
N ASP A 124 -16.90 5.56 11.22
CA ASP A 124 -17.34 6.24 10.00
C ASP A 124 -16.41 7.42 9.68
N LEU A 125 -15.96 8.18 10.70
CA LEU A 125 -14.96 9.25 10.51
C LEU A 125 -13.60 8.70 10.03
N LEU A 126 -13.15 7.55 10.53
CA LEU A 126 -11.93 6.89 10.03
C LEU A 126 -12.09 6.38 8.60
N VAL A 127 -13.27 5.86 8.24
CA VAL A 127 -13.61 5.48 6.85
C VAL A 127 -13.57 6.72 5.95
N ASN A 128 -14.19 7.82 6.35
CA ASN A 128 -14.18 9.07 5.58
C ASN A 128 -12.75 9.62 5.44
N ALA A 129 -11.95 9.57 6.51
CA ALA A 129 -10.55 9.98 6.45
C ALA A 129 -9.74 9.12 5.47
N ALA A 130 -9.92 7.79 5.50
CA ALA A 130 -9.25 6.87 4.59
C ALA A 130 -9.68 7.07 3.13
N LEU A 131 -10.96 7.31 2.89
CA LEU A 131 -11.48 7.63 1.55
C LEU A 131 -10.92 8.96 1.05
N HIS A 132 -11.00 10.00 1.88
CA HIS A 132 -10.53 11.33 1.56
C HIS A 132 -9.04 11.32 1.18
N ILE A 133 -8.16 10.75 2.01
CA ILE A 133 -6.72 10.70 1.70
C ILE A 133 -6.43 9.86 0.45
N THR A 134 -7.22 8.80 0.22
CA THR A 134 -7.02 7.93 -0.94
C THR A 134 -7.32 8.69 -2.22
N PHE A 135 -8.44 9.40 -2.28
CA PHE A 135 -8.87 10.10 -3.48
C PHE A 135 -8.18 11.44 -3.69
N GLN A 136 -7.88 12.18 -2.63
CA GLN A 136 -7.24 13.50 -2.74
C GLN A 136 -5.73 13.39 -2.97
N ARG A 137 -5.09 12.31 -2.50
CA ARG A 137 -3.62 12.21 -2.49
C ARG A 137 -3.09 10.94 -3.13
N PHE A 138 -3.52 9.76 -2.66
CA PHE A 138 -2.95 8.50 -3.16
C PHE A 138 -3.20 8.30 -4.66
N VAL A 139 -4.46 8.37 -5.10
CA VAL A 139 -4.83 8.11 -6.49
C VAL A 139 -4.21 9.12 -7.46
N PRO A 140 -4.32 10.44 -7.25
CA PRO A 140 -3.71 11.41 -8.15
C PRO A 140 -2.19 11.23 -8.27
N GLU A 141 -1.49 11.03 -7.16
CA GLU A 141 -0.04 10.84 -7.19
C GLU A 141 0.35 9.53 -7.89
N VAL A 142 -0.40 8.44 -7.68
CA VAL A 142 -0.16 7.18 -8.43
C VAL A 142 -0.38 7.40 -9.91
N ILE A 143 -1.48 8.03 -10.31
CA ILE A 143 -1.77 8.32 -11.73
C ILE A 143 -0.66 9.16 -12.35
N GLU A 144 -0.19 10.21 -11.67
CA GLU A 144 0.93 11.03 -12.14
C GLU A 144 2.22 10.21 -12.32
N SER A 145 2.59 9.41 -11.32
CA SER A 145 3.75 8.51 -11.44
C SER A 145 3.61 7.52 -12.61
N LEU A 146 2.43 6.92 -12.78
CA LEU A 146 2.17 6.00 -13.89
C LEU A 146 2.22 6.69 -15.25
N LYS A 147 1.68 7.92 -15.38
CA LYS A 147 1.79 8.71 -16.62
C LYS A 147 3.24 8.96 -16.99
N VAL A 148 4.10 9.26 -16.02
CA VAL A 148 5.54 9.47 -16.30
C VAL A 148 6.19 8.17 -16.79
N LEU A 149 5.88 7.02 -16.15
CA LEU A 149 6.40 5.72 -16.59
C LEU A 149 5.96 5.35 -18.01
N LEU A 150 4.70 5.63 -18.36
CA LEU A 150 4.15 5.31 -19.68
C LEU A 150 4.69 6.24 -20.77
N ARG A 151 5.14 7.44 -20.41
CA ARG A 151 5.82 8.37 -21.33
C ARG A 151 7.31 8.03 -21.52
N ASP A 152 7.91 7.30 -20.58
CA ASP A 152 9.29 6.86 -20.67
C ASP A 152 9.44 5.74 -21.71
N SER A 153 10.20 6.01 -22.77
CA SER A 153 10.33 5.09 -23.91
C SER A 153 11.00 3.77 -23.59
N GLU A 154 11.90 3.76 -22.59
CA GLU A 154 12.60 2.54 -22.17
C GLU A 154 11.66 1.69 -21.30
N ILE A 155 10.88 2.32 -20.41
CA ILE A 155 9.99 1.61 -19.50
C ILE A 155 8.74 1.08 -20.19
N ARG A 156 8.17 1.83 -21.14
CA ARG A 156 6.94 1.43 -21.86
C ARG A 156 7.06 0.08 -22.57
N ARG A 157 8.27 -0.39 -22.87
CA ARG A 157 8.52 -1.68 -23.54
C ARG A 157 8.63 -2.87 -22.56
N LYS A 158 8.53 -2.63 -21.25
CA LYS A 158 8.77 -3.62 -20.19
C LYS A 158 7.46 -4.17 -19.66
N SER A 159 7.56 -5.33 -19.01
CA SER A 159 6.45 -5.86 -18.23
C SER A 159 6.31 -5.10 -16.92
N LEU A 160 5.18 -4.41 -16.76
CA LEU A 160 4.84 -3.66 -15.55
C LEU A 160 3.83 -4.44 -14.72
N PHE A 161 4.18 -4.65 -13.46
CA PHE A 161 3.30 -5.27 -12.48
C PHE A 161 3.08 -4.32 -11.31
N TRP A 162 1.87 -4.30 -10.79
CA TRP A 162 1.53 -3.66 -9.54
C TRP A 162 1.24 -4.72 -8.49
N HIS A 163 1.97 -4.68 -7.40
CA HIS A 163 1.78 -5.58 -6.27
C HIS A 163 0.86 -4.94 -5.24
N GLU A 164 -0.09 -5.70 -4.68
CA GLU A 164 -1.00 -5.24 -3.62
C GLU A 164 -0.24 -4.89 -2.32
N SER A 165 -0.83 -4.05 -1.46
CA SER A 165 -0.32 -3.81 -0.10
C SER A 165 -0.81 -4.88 0.86
N TRP A 166 0.01 -5.21 1.85
CA TRP A 166 -0.37 -6.15 2.91
C TRP A 166 -1.25 -5.45 3.94
N PHE A 167 -2.27 -6.16 4.43
CA PHE A 167 -2.95 -5.79 5.66
C PHE A 167 -1.99 -5.93 6.84
N ILE A 168 -2.05 -5.00 7.79
CA ILE A 168 -1.36 -5.17 9.07
C ILE A 168 -2.21 -6.11 9.92
N PRO A 169 -1.63 -7.22 10.43
CA PRO A 169 -2.33 -8.12 11.32
C PRO A 169 -2.80 -7.35 12.56
N PHE A 170 -4.09 -7.49 12.89
CA PHE A 170 -4.60 -6.99 14.14
C PHE A 170 -4.35 -8.02 15.24
N ALA A 171 -3.76 -7.58 16.35
CA ALA A 171 -4.04 -8.22 17.63
C ALA A 171 -5.49 -7.84 17.98
N CYS A 172 -6.47 -8.56 17.44
CA CYS A 172 -7.84 -8.40 17.88
C CYS A 172 -7.82 -8.72 19.36
N LEU A 173 -8.16 -7.73 20.20
CA LEU A 173 -8.19 -7.90 21.65
C LEU A 173 -9.15 -9.05 21.95
N THR A 174 -8.58 -10.24 22.14
CA THR A 174 -9.24 -11.44 22.61
C THR A 174 -9.67 -11.17 24.05
N GLY A 175 -10.82 -10.53 24.21
CA GLY A 175 -11.76 -11.11 25.18
C GLY A 175 -12.27 -12.43 24.58
N ASP A 176 -12.81 -13.33 25.39
CA ASP A 176 -13.31 -14.65 24.98
C ASP A 176 -14.42 -14.65 23.90
N LYS A 177 -14.72 -13.48 23.32
CA LYS A 177 -15.70 -13.32 22.27
C LYS A 177 -15.17 -13.86 20.95
N PRO A 178 -15.94 -14.72 20.28
CA PRO A 178 -15.63 -15.16 18.94
C PRO A 178 -15.42 -13.99 17.98
N LEU A 179 -14.46 -14.14 17.08
CA LEU A 179 -14.01 -13.10 16.14
C LEU A 179 -15.10 -12.58 15.18
N HIS A 180 -16.21 -13.31 15.03
CA HIS A 180 -17.38 -12.89 14.24
C HIS A 180 -18.34 -11.98 15.01
N GLU A 181 -18.16 -11.84 16.33
CA GLU A 181 -19.00 -10.99 17.19
C GLU A 181 -18.39 -9.62 17.45
N VAL A 182 -17.12 -9.39 17.09
CA VAL A 182 -16.52 -8.05 17.14
C VAL A 182 -17.11 -7.26 15.99
N PRO A 183 -17.90 -6.19 16.24
CA PRO A 183 -18.46 -5.40 15.16
C PRO A 183 -17.31 -4.88 14.29
N ALA A 184 -17.46 -5.01 12.97
CA ALA A 184 -16.61 -4.29 12.03
C ALA A 184 -16.61 -2.83 12.48
N LEU A 185 -15.41 -2.26 12.65
CA LEU A 185 -15.23 -0.88 13.13
C LEU A 185 -15.43 -0.65 14.66
N ASP A 186 -15.06 -1.61 15.51
CA ASP A 186 -15.06 -1.43 16.97
C ASP A 186 -14.12 -0.26 17.39
N PRO A 187 -14.62 0.76 18.12
CA PRO A 187 -13.83 1.92 18.54
C PRO A 187 -12.70 1.60 19.53
N ARG A 188 -12.62 0.35 20.04
CA ARG A 188 -11.52 -0.16 20.85
C ARG A 188 -10.35 -0.69 20.01
N LEU A 189 -10.53 -0.78 18.69
CA LEU A 189 -9.47 -1.16 17.78
C LEU A 189 -8.44 -0.04 17.67
N ASP A 190 -7.19 -0.45 17.44
CA ASP A 190 -6.11 0.46 17.10
C ASP A 190 -6.47 1.33 15.87
N PRO A 191 -6.68 2.64 16.04
CA PRO A 191 -7.23 3.50 14.99
C PRO A 191 -6.26 3.65 13.82
N TRP A 192 -4.94 3.60 14.06
CA TRP A 192 -3.92 3.66 13.01
C TRP A 192 -3.94 2.43 12.11
N THR A 193 -3.99 1.25 12.72
CA THR A 193 -4.04 0.01 11.95
C THR A 193 -5.38 -0.11 11.22
N LEU A 194 -6.49 0.38 11.81
CA LEU A 194 -7.79 0.42 11.14
C LEU A 194 -7.75 1.36 9.93
N TYR A 195 -7.25 2.59 10.11
CA TYR A 195 -7.07 3.57 9.04
C TYR A 195 -6.20 3.04 7.90
N TYR A 196 -5.08 2.39 8.22
CA TYR A 196 -4.21 1.75 7.25
C TYR A 196 -4.95 0.63 6.48
N ASN A 197 -5.60 -0.29 7.20
CA ASN A 197 -6.28 -1.44 6.58
C ASN A 197 -7.50 -1.01 5.74
N LEU A 198 -8.18 0.06 6.11
CA LEU A 198 -9.24 0.68 5.30
C LEU A 198 -8.69 1.17 3.96
N GLN A 199 -7.54 1.84 3.96
CA GLN A 199 -6.89 2.25 2.72
C GLN A 199 -6.45 1.04 1.87
N VAL A 200 -5.86 -0.01 2.47
CA VAL A 200 -5.52 -1.24 1.73
C VAL A 200 -6.76 -1.83 1.05
N TYR A 201 -7.87 -1.92 1.79
CA TYR A 201 -9.14 -2.40 1.26
C TYR A 201 -9.63 -1.56 0.07
N ILE A 202 -9.58 -0.23 0.19
CA ILE A 202 -9.97 0.69 -0.88
C ILE A 202 -9.04 0.50 -2.09
N HIS A 203 -7.73 0.49 -1.88
CA HIS A 203 -6.72 0.32 -2.94
C HIS A 203 -6.95 -0.97 -3.73
N LYS A 204 -7.21 -2.08 -3.04
CA LYS A 204 -7.50 -3.37 -3.67
C LYS A 204 -8.67 -3.31 -4.66
N ARG A 205 -9.66 -2.45 -4.40
CA ARG A 205 -10.85 -2.29 -5.26
C ARG A 205 -10.60 -1.38 -6.45
N ILE A 206 -9.87 -0.28 -6.22
CA ILE A 206 -9.73 0.77 -7.23
C ILE A 206 -8.55 0.52 -8.18
N MET A 207 -7.44 -0.01 -7.66
CA MET A 207 -6.21 -0.16 -8.42
C MET A 207 -6.35 -1.09 -9.63
N PRO A 208 -7.02 -2.26 -9.56
CA PRO A 208 -7.15 -3.12 -10.73
C PRO A 208 -7.81 -2.41 -11.93
N ARG A 209 -8.78 -1.52 -11.68
CA ARG A 209 -9.45 -0.74 -12.73
C ARG A 209 -8.52 0.32 -13.33
N ILE A 210 -7.88 1.11 -12.48
CA ILE A 210 -6.92 2.15 -12.88
C ILE A 210 -5.75 1.54 -13.66
N LEU A 211 -5.24 0.39 -13.23
CA LEU A 211 -4.07 -0.25 -13.84
C LEU A 211 -4.42 -0.94 -15.15
N SER A 212 -5.60 -1.56 -15.24
CA SER A 212 -6.07 -2.21 -16.46
C SER A 212 -6.19 -1.22 -17.62
N SER A 213 -6.73 -0.02 -17.38
CA SER A 213 -6.82 1.03 -18.41
C SER A 213 -5.45 1.54 -18.88
N LEU A 214 -4.40 1.27 -18.11
CA LEU A 214 -3.01 1.66 -18.40
C LEU A 214 -2.13 0.49 -18.87
N GLY A 215 -2.70 -0.71 -19.04
CA GLY A 215 -1.96 -1.91 -19.46
C GLY A 215 -0.99 -2.46 -18.41
N ILE A 216 -1.22 -2.18 -17.12
CA ILE A 216 -0.38 -2.65 -16.02
C ILE A 216 -1.05 -3.83 -15.33
N THR A 217 -0.30 -4.92 -15.12
CA THR A 217 -0.85 -6.14 -14.51
C THR A 217 -0.97 -5.99 -12.99
N PHE A 218 -2.16 -6.16 -12.43
CA PHE A 218 -2.35 -6.20 -10.98
C PHE A 218 -2.08 -7.61 -10.43
N MET A 219 -1.15 -7.72 -9.48
CA MET A 219 -0.82 -8.95 -8.77
C MET A 219 -1.46 -8.92 -7.38
N SER A 220 -2.53 -9.72 -7.23
CA SER A 220 -3.21 -9.93 -5.95
C SER A 220 -2.32 -10.76 -5.02
N LEU A 221 -2.29 -10.37 -3.74
CA LEU A 221 -1.60 -11.11 -2.69
C LEU A 221 -2.46 -12.17 -2.02
N ASP A 222 -3.72 -12.30 -2.44
CA ASP A 222 -4.65 -13.21 -1.82
C ASP A 222 -4.22 -14.67 -2.05
N PRO A 223 -3.81 -15.42 -1.02
CA PRO A 223 -3.38 -16.81 -1.17
C PRO A 223 -4.53 -17.71 -1.69
N HIS A 224 -5.79 -17.28 -1.56
CA HIS A 224 -6.93 -18.01 -2.10
C HIS A 224 -7.04 -17.92 -3.63
N TYR A 225 -6.43 -16.91 -4.26
CA TYR A 225 -6.45 -16.75 -5.72
C TYR A 225 -5.58 -17.79 -6.45
N HIS A 226 -4.59 -18.38 -5.76
CA HIS A 226 -3.71 -19.40 -6.33
C HIS A 226 -4.15 -20.85 -6.07
N ARG A 227 -5.27 -21.05 -5.35
CA ARG A 227 -5.73 -22.39 -4.99
C ARG A 227 -6.42 -23.17 -6.11
N THR A 228 -6.61 -22.57 -7.29
CA THR A 228 -7.43 -23.18 -8.34
C THR A 228 -6.68 -24.08 -9.30
N ASN A 229 -5.33 -24.10 -9.39
CA ASN A 229 -4.65 -24.98 -10.37
C ASN A 229 -3.26 -25.52 -9.99
N ALA A 230 -2.71 -25.22 -8.81
CA ALA A 230 -1.44 -25.81 -8.38
C ALA A 230 -1.69 -27.00 -7.44
N VAL A 231 -1.47 -28.22 -7.95
CA VAL A 231 -1.25 -29.41 -7.11
C VAL A 231 0.11 -29.23 -6.44
N MET A 232 0.16 -28.36 -5.44
CA MET A 232 1.31 -28.22 -4.57
C MET A 232 1.05 -29.14 -3.39
N GLU A 233 1.88 -30.18 -3.27
CA GLU A 233 1.85 -31.13 -2.17
C GLU A 233 1.69 -30.37 -0.85
N SER A 234 0.68 -30.76 -0.08
CA SER A 234 0.29 -30.09 1.15
C SER A 234 1.51 -29.92 2.06
N PRO A 235 1.86 -28.69 2.49
CA PRO A 235 2.94 -28.50 3.43
C PRO A 235 2.63 -29.26 4.73
N PRO A 236 3.64 -29.76 5.45
CA PRO A 236 3.44 -30.46 6.71
C PRO A 236 2.59 -29.60 7.63
N LYS A 237 1.60 -30.24 8.28
CA LYS A 237 0.64 -29.65 9.21
C LYS A 237 1.37 -28.99 10.40
N SER A 238 1.93 -27.81 10.19
CA SER A 238 2.43 -26.96 11.28
C SER A 238 1.22 -26.38 12.00
N SER A 239 0.97 -26.89 13.20
CA SER A 239 -0.15 -26.54 14.08
C SER A 239 -0.08 -25.12 14.69
N TYR A 240 0.80 -24.25 14.17
CA TYR A 240 0.98 -22.88 14.67
C TYR A 240 0.44 -21.78 13.75
N PHE A 241 -0.06 -22.10 12.56
CA PHE A 241 -0.94 -21.19 11.82
C PHE A 241 -2.39 -21.47 12.21
N THR A 242 -2.74 -21.17 13.46
CA THR A 242 -4.16 -20.92 13.80
C THR A 242 -4.68 -19.89 12.81
N SER A 243 -5.87 -20.11 12.26
CA SER A 243 -6.41 -19.22 11.24
C SER A 243 -6.54 -17.81 11.83
N ASN A 244 -5.55 -16.96 11.58
CA ASN A 244 -5.59 -15.53 11.86
C ASN A 244 -6.68 -14.96 10.97
N ARG A 245 -7.93 -15.08 11.41
CA ARG A 245 -9.06 -14.45 10.76
C ARG A 245 -8.81 -12.95 10.90
N ASN A 246 -8.58 -12.29 9.77
CA ASN A 246 -8.40 -10.85 9.72
C ASN A 246 -9.73 -10.18 10.09
N CYS A 247 -9.85 -9.70 11.34
CA CYS A 247 -11.06 -9.03 11.86
C CYS A 247 -11.43 -7.74 11.11
N LEU A 248 -10.62 -7.32 10.13
CA LEU A 248 -10.82 -6.11 9.35
C LEU A 248 -10.91 -6.31 7.85
N GLN A 249 -11.00 -7.56 7.37
CA GLN A 249 -11.54 -7.74 6.03
C GLN A 249 -13.03 -7.38 6.09
N LEU A 250 -13.37 -6.14 5.76
CA LEU A 250 -14.75 -5.70 5.59
C LEU A 250 -15.41 -6.67 4.60
N PRO A 251 -16.38 -7.50 5.03
CA PRO A 251 -17.00 -8.46 4.15
C PRO A 251 -17.60 -7.72 2.96
N GLU A 252 -17.35 -8.19 1.74
CA GLU A 252 -17.84 -7.52 0.53
C GLU A 252 -19.36 -7.33 0.58
N ASN A 253 -20.05 -8.32 1.17
CA ASN A 253 -21.50 -8.36 1.28
C ASN A 253 -22.05 -7.54 2.46
N SER A 254 -21.19 -6.98 3.32
CA SER A 254 -21.64 -6.10 4.41
C SER A 254 -22.25 -4.82 3.83
N SER A 255 -23.20 -4.21 4.55
CA SER A 255 -23.78 -2.92 4.15
C SER A 255 -22.71 -1.84 3.97
N ILE A 256 -21.72 -1.82 4.86
CA ILE A 256 -20.59 -0.90 4.84
C ILE A 256 -19.71 -1.14 3.62
N GLY A 257 -19.34 -2.40 3.35
CA GLY A 257 -18.54 -2.77 2.18
C GLY A 257 -19.22 -2.35 0.88
N ARG A 258 -20.53 -2.60 0.76
CA ARG A 258 -21.33 -2.15 -0.40
C ARG A 258 -21.40 -0.63 -0.53
N ALA A 259 -21.61 0.08 0.58
CA ALA A 259 -21.66 1.54 0.57
C ALA A 259 -20.31 2.14 0.12
N ILE A 260 -19.20 1.69 0.71
CA ILE A 260 -17.85 2.08 0.30
C ILE A 260 -17.67 1.76 -1.18
N TYR A 261 -17.96 0.53 -1.62
CA TYR A 261 -17.79 0.15 -3.02
C TYR A 261 -18.57 1.02 -4.00
N SER A 262 -19.84 1.34 -3.68
CA SER A 262 -20.66 2.22 -4.52
C SER A 262 -20.06 3.62 -4.65
N LEU A 263 -19.52 4.17 -3.56
CA LEU A 263 -18.81 5.44 -3.57
C LEU A 263 -17.54 5.35 -4.44
N LEU A 264 -16.76 4.26 -4.27
CA LEU A 264 -15.53 4.06 -5.04
C LEU A 264 -15.79 4.04 -6.55
N LEU A 265 -16.88 3.41 -6.98
CA LEU A 265 -17.26 3.38 -8.40
C LEU A 265 -17.60 4.78 -8.93
N LYS A 266 -18.34 5.58 -8.15
CA LYS A 266 -18.72 6.95 -8.51
C LYS A 266 -17.50 7.87 -8.63
N GLU A 267 -16.58 7.81 -7.68
CA GLU A 267 -15.37 8.64 -7.71
C GLU A 267 -14.43 8.20 -8.84
N LEU A 268 -14.32 6.89 -9.10
CA LEU A 268 -13.50 6.38 -10.19
C LEU A 268 -14.02 6.78 -11.57
N SER A 269 -15.33 6.75 -11.81
CA SER A 269 -15.87 7.17 -13.10
C SER A 269 -15.55 8.63 -13.39
N TRP A 270 -15.56 9.49 -12.36
CA TRP A 270 -15.16 10.88 -12.48
C TRP A 270 -13.66 11.02 -12.80
N ILE A 271 -12.79 10.29 -12.09
CA ILE A 271 -11.33 10.32 -12.31
C ILE A 271 -10.95 9.80 -13.70
N LEU A 272 -11.61 8.75 -14.18
CA LEU A 272 -11.33 8.14 -15.48
C LEU A 272 -12.00 8.87 -16.64
N GLY A 273 -12.86 9.87 -16.38
CA GLY A 273 -13.57 10.61 -17.42
C GLY A 273 -14.64 9.78 -18.13
N GLU A 274 -15.21 8.77 -17.47
CA GLU A 274 -16.24 7.87 -18.00
C GLU A 274 -17.68 8.33 -17.64
N ALA A 275 -17.88 9.64 -17.41
CA ALA A 275 -19.17 10.22 -17.00
C ALA A 275 -20.07 10.63 -18.17
#